data_AF-A0A815HWQ8-F1
#
_entry.id   AF-A0A815HWQ8-F1
#
_cell.length_a   1.000
_cell.length_b   1.000
_cell.length_c   1.000
_cell.angle_alpha   90.00
_cell.angle_beta   90.00
_cell.angle_gamma   90.00
#
_symmetry.space_group_name_H-M   'P 1'
#
loop_
_entity.id
_entity.type
_entity.pdbx_description
1 polymer ?
#
loop_
_entity_poly.entity_id
_entity_poly.type
_entity_poly.pdbx_seq_one_letter_code
_entity_poly.pdbx_strand_id
1 'polypeptide(L)'
;MAAFLPFVPIAHRLVEALVGGLSSKQQPDDSVETVRLRQELAQYRQQHAELLERFDSLSKKLQREKIESFEDLEKQDKEAKKVLITLAQQTKPVQMIGINIGLFGLTSTGKSTMLNALLGQKVADTGVGETTTKITPYNGTKFILWDVPGRNDEVSYLSMEYISFFKGLSRRLILIQSTVKENSSMMKLLDEIGLHYDIVFNKFDKVEPEEQEAVKKQIQSEIKKIGLKGVDKVYFVSAKNPKMFDDWITMVNALTN
;
A
#
# COMPACT_ATOMS: atom_id res chain seq x y z
N MET A 1 -0.49 -33.55 -22.94
CA MET A 1 -1.73 -33.27 -22.17
C MET A 1 -1.44 -32.10 -21.25
N ALA A 2 -1.89 -30.89 -21.63
CA ALA A 2 -1.77 -29.73 -20.77
C ALA A 2 -2.83 -29.86 -19.67
N ALA A 3 -2.39 -29.95 -18.41
CA ALA A 3 -3.27 -29.91 -17.26
C ALA A 3 -3.94 -28.52 -17.22
N PHE A 4 -5.25 -28.51 -17.46
CA PHE A 4 -6.10 -27.35 -17.18
C PHE A 4 -5.99 -27.07 -15.67
N LEU A 5 -5.28 -26.01 -15.29
CA LEU A 5 -5.44 -25.44 -13.96
C LEU A 5 -6.89 -24.93 -13.86
N PRO A 6 -7.64 -25.27 -12.80
CA PRO A 6 -8.99 -24.78 -12.63
C PRO A 6 -8.98 -23.24 -12.58
N PHE A 7 -9.99 -22.62 -13.20
CA PHE A 7 -10.17 -21.18 -13.20
C PHE A 7 -10.51 -20.71 -11.77
N VAL A 8 -9.48 -20.35 -11.01
CA VAL A 8 -9.61 -19.76 -9.68
C VAL A 8 -10.14 -18.32 -9.83
N PRO A 9 -11.30 -17.96 -9.25
CA PRO A 9 -11.87 -16.62 -9.35
C PRO A 9 -10.88 -15.53 -8.91
N ILE A 10 -10.97 -14.33 -9.49
CA ILE A 10 -10.09 -13.20 -9.18
C ILE A 10 -10.16 -12.86 -7.68
N ALA A 11 -11.33 -12.91 -7.06
CA ALA A 11 -11.50 -12.85 -5.61
C ALA A 11 -10.66 -13.89 -4.84
N HIS A 12 -10.59 -15.14 -5.29
CA HIS A 12 -9.78 -16.17 -4.62
C HIS A 12 -8.28 -15.91 -4.80
N ARG A 13 -7.85 -15.48 -5.99
CA ARG A 13 -6.47 -15.05 -6.24
C ARG A 13 -6.08 -13.80 -5.46
N LEU A 14 -6.99 -12.86 -5.22
CA LEU A 14 -6.74 -11.66 -4.41
C LEU A 14 -6.59 -12.00 -2.93
N VAL A 15 -7.38 -12.94 -2.40
CA VAL A 15 -7.12 -13.46 -1.06
C VAL A 15 -5.81 -14.21 -1.06
N GLU A 16 -5.51 -15.12 -1.98
CA GLU A 16 -4.19 -15.77 -2.06
C GLU A 16 -3.04 -14.74 -2.23
N ALA A 17 -3.23 -13.66 -2.95
CA ALA A 17 -2.24 -12.60 -3.08
C ALA A 17 -2.10 -11.80 -1.78
N LEU A 18 -3.14 -11.71 -0.96
CA LEU A 18 -3.11 -11.17 0.39
C LEU A 18 -2.69 -12.21 1.46
N VAL A 19 -2.71 -13.53 1.15
CA VAL A 19 -2.81 -14.63 2.13
C VAL A 19 -1.99 -15.92 1.82
N GLY A 20 -1.71 -16.34 0.58
CA GLY A 20 -1.10 -17.65 0.27
C GLY A 20 -0.38 -17.84 -1.09
N GLY A 21 0.84 -18.39 -1.05
CA GLY A 21 1.61 -18.91 -2.20
C GLY A 21 3.05 -19.33 -1.83
N LEU A 22 3.38 -20.62 -1.96
CA LEU A 22 4.50 -21.39 -1.35
C LEU A 22 5.94 -21.04 -1.81
N SER A 23 6.90 -20.95 -0.86
CA SER A 23 8.06 -21.88 -0.75
C SER A 23 9.01 -21.48 0.40
N SER A 24 9.40 -22.50 1.16
CA SER A 24 10.34 -22.60 2.29
C SER A 24 11.28 -21.41 2.58
N LYS A 25 11.04 -20.73 3.71
CA LYS A 25 11.95 -20.57 4.87
C LYS A 25 11.27 -19.69 5.92
N GLN A 26 11.48 -20.01 7.19
CA GLN A 26 10.77 -19.48 8.35
C GLN A 26 10.76 -17.93 8.43
N GLN A 27 9.60 -17.31 8.12
CA GLN A 27 9.18 -15.93 8.50
C GLN A 27 7.64 -15.82 8.26
N PRO A 28 6.92 -14.86 8.89
CA PRO A 28 5.75 -15.10 9.75
C PRO A 28 4.42 -15.24 8.99
N ASP A 29 4.18 -16.38 8.34
CA ASP A 29 2.87 -16.70 7.74
C ASP A 29 1.77 -17.03 8.78
N ASP A 30 2.15 -17.13 10.07
CA ASP A 30 1.33 -17.53 11.24
C ASP A 30 1.22 -16.46 12.35
N SER A 31 1.46 -15.18 12.05
CA SER A 31 1.25 -14.15 13.08
C SER A 31 -0.24 -14.04 13.43
N VAL A 32 -0.55 -13.83 14.72
CA VAL A 32 -1.94 -13.68 15.22
C VAL A 32 -2.70 -12.61 14.42
N GLU A 33 -2.03 -11.53 14.02
CA GLU A 33 -2.66 -10.44 13.28
C GLU A 33 -2.89 -10.77 11.81
N THR A 34 -2.01 -11.56 11.20
CA THR A 34 -2.24 -12.07 9.84
C THR A 34 -3.47 -13.00 9.83
N VAL A 35 -3.58 -13.89 10.83
CA VAL A 35 -4.73 -14.80 10.97
C VAL A 35 -6.01 -14.00 11.21
N ARG A 36 -5.96 -12.98 12.06
CA ARG A 36 -7.10 -12.12 12.35
C ARG A 36 -7.57 -11.35 11.13
N LEU A 37 -6.65 -10.67 10.42
CA LEU A 37 -6.98 -9.94 9.20
C LEU A 37 -7.65 -10.86 8.17
N ARG A 38 -7.17 -12.10 8.03
CA ARG A 38 -7.77 -13.12 7.16
C ARG A 38 -9.19 -13.47 7.58
N GLN A 39 -9.42 -13.70 8.87
CA GLN A 39 -10.75 -14.03 9.39
C GLN A 39 -11.73 -12.87 9.18
N GLU A 40 -11.32 -11.64 9.47
CA GLU A 40 -12.12 -10.43 9.25
C GLU A 40 -12.46 -10.25 7.77
N LEU A 41 -11.48 -10.36 6.86
CA LEU A 41 -11.73 -10.25 5.42
C LEU A 41 -12.61 -11.39 4.88
N ALA A 42 -12.45 -12.62 5.39
CA ALA A 42 -13.29 -13.75 5.01
C ALA A 42 -14.74 -13.58 5.47
N GLN A 43 -14.97 -13.13 6.71
CA GLN A 43 -16.29 -12.80 7.21
C GLN A 43 -16.90 -11.64 6.42
N TYR A 44 -16.10 -10.60 6.14
CA TYR A 44 -16.52 -9.47 5.33
C TYR A 44 -16.99 -9.90 3.94
N ARG A 45 -16.26 -10.80 3.27
CA ARG A 45 -16.66 -11.40 1.99
C ARG A 45 -17.99 -12.14 2.07
N GLN A 46 -18.18 -12.96 3.10
CA GLN A 46 -19.42 -13.72 3.28
C GLN A 46 -20.62 -12.80 3.49
N GLN A 47 -20.43 -11.70 4.23
CA GLN A 47 -21.48 -10.71 4.50
C GLN A 47 -21.76 -9.80 3.29
N HIS A 48 -20.80 -9.64 2.39
CA HIS A 48 -20.85 -8.68 1.28
C HIS A 48 -20.70 -9.36 -0.10
N ALA A 49 -21.38 -10.49 -0.30
CA ALA A 49 -21.30 -11.28 -1.53
C ALA A 49 -21.68 -10.49 -2.80
N GLU A 50 -22.77 -9.70 -2.76
CA GLU A 50 -23.20 -8.87 -3.90
C GLU A 50 -22.17 -7.80 -4.27
N LEU A 51 -21.54 -7.19 -3.26
CA LEU A 51 -20.50 -6.19 -3.46
C LEU A 51 -19.27 -6.83 -4.11
N LEU A 52 -18.87 -8.01 -3.62
CA LEU A 52 -17.77 -8.79 -4.17
C LEU A 52 -18.02 -9.15 -5.65
N GLU A 53 -19.23 -9.60 -6.00
CA GLU A 53 -19.59 -9.93 -7.37
C GLU A 53 -19.47 -8.72 -8.32
N ARG A 54 -19.83 -7.52 -7.84
CA ARG A 54 -19.68 -6.28 -8.62
C ARG A 54 -18.21 -5.91 -8.81
N PHE A 55 -17.37 -6.07 -7.79
CA PHE A 55 -15.92 -5.90 -7.91
C PHE A 55 -15.31 -6.92 -8.89
N ASP A 56 -15.70 -8.18 -8.82
CA ASP A 56 -15.24 -9.23 -9.74
C ASP A 56 -15.64 -8.93 -11.19
N SER A 57 -16.87 -8.44 -11.40
CA SER A 57 -17.36 -8.03 -12.71
C SER A 57 -16.57 -6.85 -13.27
N LEU A 58 -16.30 -5.84 -12.43
CA LEU A 58 -15.43 -4.72 -12.78
C LEU A 58 -14.03 -5.20 -13.12
N SER A 59 -13.41 -6.04 -12.28
CA SER A 59 -12.07 -6.56 -12.52
C SER A 59 -11.95 -7.33 -13.84
N LYS A 60 -12.94 -8.17 -14.18
CA LYS A 60 -13.02 -8.86 -15.48
C LYS A 60 -13.10 -7.86 -16.64
N LYS A 61 -13.83 -6.76 -16.47
CA LYS A 61 -13.90 -5.69 -17.48
C LYS A 61 -12.53 -5.03 -17.67
N LEU A 62 -11.88 -4.62 -16.57
CA LEU A 62 -10.55 -4.00 -16.61
C LEU A 62 -9.52 -4.89 -17.32
N GLN A 63 -9.55 -6.20 -17.05
CA GLN A 63 -8.69 -7.17 -17.74
C GLN A 63 -8.95 -7.25 -19.25
N ARG A 64 -10.22 -7.27 -19.67
CA ARG A 64 -10.57 -7.30 -21.11
C ARG A 64 -10.12 -6.03 -21.82
N GLU A 65 -10.21 -4.90 -21.14
CA GLU A 65 -9.83 -3.58 -21.65
C GLU A 65 -8.35 -3.25 -21.46
N LYS A 66 -7.57 -4.17 -20.86
CA LYS A 66 -6.14 -4.01 -20.55
C LYS A 66 -5.84 -2.75 -19.72
N ILE A 67 -6.70 -2.47 -18.76
CA ILE A 67 -6.50 -1.42 -17.76
C ILE A 67 -5.64 -2.00 -16.63
N GLU A 68 -4.44 -1.45 -16.44
CA GLU A 68 -3.45 -1.97 -15.49
C GLU A 68 -3.30 -1.13 -14.22
N SER A 69 -3.86 0.08 -14.21
CA SER A 69 -3.75 1.06 -13.12
C SER A 69 -5.01 1.91 -12.93
N PHE A 70 -5.10 2.62 -11.80
CA PHE A 70 -6.17 3.61 -11.59
C PHE A 70 -6.04 4.78 -12.56
N GLU A 71 -4.81 5.17 -12.94
CA GLU A 71 -4.63 6.23 -13.93
C GLU A 71 -5.11 5.84 -15.33
N ASP A 72 -4.87 4.59 -15.73
CA ASP A 72 -5.38 4.07 -16.99
C ASP A 72 -6.90 4.05 -16.98
N LEU A 73 -7.49 3.59 -15.87
CA LEU A 73 -8.94 3.61 -15.66
C LEU A 73 -9.50 5.03 -15.80
N GLU A 74 -8.86 6.01 -15.17
CA GLU A 74 -9.27 7.42 -15.23
C GLU A 74 -9.21 8.00 -16.66
N LYS A 75 -8.20 7.61 -17.45
CA LYS A 75 -8.00 8.09 -18.82
C LYS A 75 -8.93 7.41 -19.82
N GLN A 76 -9.15 6.10 -19.66
CA GLN A 76 -9.74 5.24 -20.70
C GLN A 76 -11.23 4.98 -20.46
N ASP A 77 -11.66 4.85 -19.21
CA ASP A 77 -13.06 4.50 -18.89
C ASP A 77 -13.59 5.22 -17.64
N LYS A 78 -14.16 6.41 -17.89
CA LYS A 78 -14.79 7.23 -16.85
C LYS A 78 -15.98 6.54 -16.17
N GLU A 79 -16.69 5.65 -16.87
CA GLU A 79 -17.84 4.97 -16.28
C GLU A 79 -17.38 3.84 -15.35
N ALA A 80 -16.38 3.06 -15.75
CA ALA A 80 -15.76 2.09 -14.86
C ALA A 80 -15.09 2.77 -13.64
N LYS A 81 -14.48 3.96 -13.81
CA LYS A 81 -14.02 4.78 -12.68
C LYS A 81 -15.17 5.10 -11.72
N LYS A 82 -16.30 5.63 -12.20
CA LYS A 82 -17.47 5.94 -11.34
C LYS A 82 -17.99 4.71 -10.61
N VAL A 83 -18.05 3.57 -11.31
CA VAL A 83 -18.45 2.29 -10.70
C VAL A 83 -17.47 1.92 -9.59
N LEU A 84 -16.16 1.96 -9.83
CA LEU A 84 -15.15 1.69 -8.81
C LEU A 84 -15.32 2.58 -7.58
N ILE A 85 -15.48 3.90 -7.77
CA ILE A 85 -15.65 4.84 -6.64
C ILE A 85 -16.94 4.57 -5.87
N THR A 86 -18.03 4.26 -6.57
CA THR A 86 -19.29 3.87 -5.93
C THR A 86 -19.12 2.61 -5.08
N LEU A 87 -18.47 1.58 -5.64
CA LEU A 87 -18.17 0.36 -4.92
C LEU A 87 -17.25 0.63 -3.72
N ALA A 88 -16.22 1.44 -3.92
CA ALA A 88 -15.29 1.82 -2.87
C ALA A 88 -16.00 2.55 -1.72
N GLN A 89 -16.96 3.45 -2.00
CA GLN A 89 -17.77 4.12 -0.99
C GLN A 89 -18.64 3.14 -0.19
N GLN A 90 -19.18 2.12 -0.84
CA GLN A 90 -19.96 1.05 -0.20
C GLN A 90 -19.10 0.08 0.63
N THR A 91 -17.82 -0.04 0.30
CA THR A 91 -16.87 -0.88 1.05
C THR A 91 -16.58 -0.29 2.43
N LYS A 92 -16.83 -1.06 3.49
CA LYS A 92 -16.49 -0.69 4.87
C LYS A 92 -15.02 -1.02 5.18
N PRO A 93 -14.38 -0.28 6.11
CA PRO A 93 -13.07 -0.64 6.63
C PRO A 93 -13.09 -2.02 7.27
N VAL A 94 -12.02 -2.79 7.07
CA VAL A 94 -11.76 -3.98 7.89
C VAL A 94 -11.45 -3.53 9.32
N GLN A 95 -11.94 -4.26 10.31
CA GLN A 95 -11.68 -3.92 11.71
C GLN A 95 -10.26 -4.29 12.08
N MET A 96 -9.48 -3.32 12.55
CA MET A 96 -8.12 -3.51 13.05
C MET A 96 -8.02 -2.95 14.47
N ILE A 97 -7.35 -3.66 15.38
CA ILE A 97 -7.14 -3.20 16.75
C ILE A 97 -5.88 -2.32 16.81
N GLY A 98 -5.98 -1.20 17.54
CA GLY A 98 -4.87 -0.32 17.81
C GLY A 98 -4.45 0.53 16.61
N ILE A 99 -3.22 1.06 16.66
CA ILE A 99 -2.67 1.91 15.61
C ILE A 99 -2.10 1.03 14.50
N ASN A 100 -2.69 1.10 13.31
CA ASN A 100 -2.29 0.30 12.15
C ASN A 100 -1.71 1.20 11.06
N ILE A 101 -0.44 1.00 10.73
CA ILE A 101 0.30 1.86 9.81
C ILE A 101 0.68 1.03 8.57
N GLY A 102 0.19 1.42 7.40
CA GLY A 102 0.58 0.78 6.13
C GLY A 102 1.82 1.43 5.54
N LEU A 103 2.82 0.62 5.19
CA LEU A 103 3.99 1.03 4.43
C LEU A 103 3.80 0.65 2.96
N PHE A 104 3.73 1.66 2.10
CA PHE A 104 3.57 1.51 0.66
C PHE A 104 4.80 2.05 -0.08
N GLY A 105 4.98 1.62 -1.32
CA GLY A 105 6.05 2.10 -2.20
C GLY A 105 6.61 0.99 -3.08
N LEU A 106 7.29 1.38 -4.15
CA LEU A 106 7.93 0.44 -5.07
C LEU A 106 8.98 -0.45 -4.37
N THR A 107 9.35 -1.54 -5.03
CA THR A 107 10.47 -2.38 -4.57
C THR A 107 11.75 -1.53 -4.51
N SER A 108 12.63 -1.81 -3.53
CA SER A 108 13.87 -1.07 -3.30
C SER A 108 13.73 0.38 -2.82
N THR A 109 12.52 0.88 -2.54
CA THR A 109 12.30 2.20 -1.89
C THR A 109 12.78 2.25 -0.43
N GLY A 110 13.15 1.10 0.13
CA GLY A 110 13.69 0.97 1.48
C GLY A 110 12.61 0.71 2.54
N LYS A 111 11.46 0.14 2.15
CA LYS A 111 10.37 -0.26 3.07
C LYS A 111 10.86 -1.13 4.23
N SER A 112 11.60 -2.22 3.96
CA SER A 112 12.13 -3.10 5.01
C SER A 112 13.11 -2.37 5.95
N THR A 113 13.94 -1.46 5.41
CA THR A 113 14.83 -0.63 6.24
C THR A 113 14.04 0.35 7.10
N MET A 114 13.01 0.99 6.54
CA MET A 114 12.10 1.88 7.26
C MET A 114 11.38 1.13 8.38
N LEU A 115 10.88 -0.06 8.08
CA LEU A 115 10.19 -0.92 9.02
C LEU A 115 11.08 -1.26 10.21
N ASN A 116 12.30 -1.73 9.97
CA ASN A 116 13.26 -2.04 11.03
C ASN A 116 13.60 -0.79 11.87
N ALA A 117 13.77 0.35 11.22
CA ALA A 117 14.08 1.60 11.90
C ALA A 117 12.92 2.11 12.77
N LEU A 118 11.67 1.99 12.31
CA LEU A 118 10.48 2.35 13.06
C LEU A 118 10.24 1.40 14.26
N LEU A 119 10.54 0.11 14.11
CA LEU A 119 10.42 -0.87 15.20
C LEU A 119 11.59 -0.81 16.19
N GLY A 120 12.70 -0.18 15.82
CA GLY A 120 13.92 -0.16 16.62
C GLY A 120 14.63 -1.52 16.71
N GLN A 121 14.26 -2.48 15.88
CA GLN A 121 14.81 -3.84 15.84
C GLN A 121 14.88 -4.35 14.39
N LYS A 122 15.84 -5.23 14.10
CA LYS A 122 15.98 -5.87 12.79
C LYS A 122 15.06 -7.09 12.73
N VAL A 123 13.89 -6.93 12.11
CA VAL A 123 12.87 -8.00 11.99
C VAL A 123 12.50 -8.33 10.56
N ALA A 124 12.63 -7.38 9.63
CA ALA A 124 12.54 -7.63 8.20
C ALA A 124 13.95 -7.80 7.62
N ASP A 125 14.12 -8.82 6.78
CA ASP A 125 15.36 -8.95 6.01
C ASP A 125 15.52 -7.78 5.03
N THR A 126 16.77 -7.38 4.81
CA THR A 126 17.11 -6.25 3.93
C THR A 126 18.05 -6.72 2.83
N GLY A 127 17.52 -6.97 1.62
CA GLY A 127 18.30 -7.37 0.44
C GLY A 127 17.71 -6.91 -0.90
N VAL A 128 18.55 -6.84 -1.94
CA VAL A 128 18.12 -6.58 -3.33
C VAL A 128 17.58 -7.89 -3.91
N GLY A 129 16.26 -7.96 -4.11
CA GLY A 129 15.59 -9.14 -4.68
C GLY A 129 14.50 -9.76 -3.80
N GLU A 130 14.29 -9.25 -2.60
CA GLU A 130 13.22 -9.71 -1.71
C GLU A 130 11.91 -9.03 -2.08
N THR A 131 11.15 -9.69 -2.96
CA THR A 131 9.78 -9.27 -3.28
C THR A 131 8.87 -9.77 -2.19
N THR A 132 8.53 -8.93 -1.21
CA THR A 132 7.41 -9.21 -0.30
C THR A 132 6.20 -9.49 -1.18
N THR A 133 5.67 -10.72 -1.15
CA THR A 133 4.53 -11.12 -1.98
C THR A 133 3.21 -11.00 -1.24
N LYS A 134 3.20 -10.73 0.07
CA LYS A 134 2.00 -10.67 0.92
C LYS A 134 2.01 -9.46 1.84
N ILE A 135 0.83 -8.96 2.21
CA ILE A 135 0.72 -7.96 3.27
C ILE A 135 1.15 -8.62 4.59
N THR A 136 2.20 -8.08 5.21
CA THR A 136 2.84 -8.71 6.38
C THR A 136 2.83 -7.78 7.57
N PRO A 137 2.21 -8.15 8.72
CA PRO A 137 2.25 -7.36 9.94
C PRO A 137 3.56 -7.55 10.70
N TYR A 138 4.01 -6.47 11.34
CA TYR A 138 5.12 -6.44 12.27
C TYR A 138 4.71 -5.65 13.50
N ASN A 139 4.69 -6.34 14.64
CA ASN A 139 4.24 -5.77 15.90
C ASN A 139 5.31 -4.86 16.50
N GLY A 140 4.96 -3.59 16.65
CA GLY A 140 5.64 -2.65 17.54
C GLY A 140 4.96 -2.60 18.90
N THR A 141 5.56 -1.86 19.83
CA THR A 141 5.06 -1.74 21.21
C THR A 141 3.67 -1.09 21.31
N LYS A 142 3.35 -0.18 20.38
CA LYS A 142 2.09 0.61 20.40
C LYS A 142 1.34 0.61 19.06
N PHE A 143 1.89 -0.02 18.03
CA PHE A 143 1.37 0.00 16.67
C PHE A 143 1.73 -1.29 15.95
N ILE A 144 1.02 -1.56 14.86
CA ILE A 144 1.33 -2.63 13.90
C ILE A 144 1.75 -1.96 12.60
N LEU A 145 2.94 -2.31 12.09
CA LEU A 145 3.37 -1.92 10.74
C LEU A 145 2.96 -3.02 9.76
N TRP A 146 2.30 -2.62 8.70
CA TRP A 146 1.94 -3.50 7.60
C TRP A 146 2.88 -3.21 6.43
N ASP A 147 3.79 -4.14 6.14
CA ASP A 147 4.56 -4.09 4.89
C ASP A 147 3.65 -4.51 3.75
N VAL A 148 3.33 -3.55 2.88
CA VAL A 148 2.50 -3.81 1.69
C VAL A 148 3.45 -4.02 0.51
N PRO A 149 3.38 -5.21 -0.13
CA PRO A 149 4.11 -5.51 -1.37
C PRO A 149 4.03 -4.35 -2.37
N GLY A 150 5.20 -3.81 -2.74
CA GLY A 150 5.29 -2.91 -3.88
C GLY A 150 5.14 -3.73 -5.15
N ARG A 151 3.92 -4.04 -5.55
CA ARG A 151 3.67 -4.87 -6.74
C ARG A 151 3.72 -4.05 -8.02
N ASN A 152 4.08 -4.73 -9.10
CA ASN A 152 3.95 -4.20 -10.46
C ASN A 152 2.49 -4.23 -10.97
N ASP A 153 1.52 -4.79 -10.23
CA ASP A 153 0.12 -4.94 -10.64
C ASP A 153 -0.84 -3.99 -9.90
N GLU A 154 -0.79 -2.70 -10.22
CA GLU A 154 -1.60 -1.68 -9.55
C GLU A 154 -3.12 -1.94 -9.60
N VAL A 155 -3.60 -2.68 -10.61
CA VAL A 155 -5.00 -3.12 -10.73
C VAL A 155 -5.50 -3.91 -9.50
N SER A 156 -4.61 -4.58 -8.76
CA SER A 156 -4.98 -5.35 -7.56
C SER A 156 -5.51 -4.45 -6.43
N TYR A 157 -5.04 -3.20 -6.37
CA TYR A 157 -5.51 -2.20 -5.41
C TYR A 157 -6.96 -1.76 -5.62
N LEU A 158 -7.54 -2.06 -6.79
CA LEU A 158 -8.92 -1.72 -7.14
C LEU A 158 -9.94 -2.76 -6.64
N SER A 159 -9.49 -3.73 -5.84
CA SER A 159 -10.34 -4.77 -5.26
C SER A 159 -11.00 -4.36 -3.95
N MET A 160 -12.07 -5.07 -3.60
CA MET A 160 -12.81 -4.85 -2.35
C MET A 160 -11.91 -4.98 -1.12
N GLU A 161 -11.03 -5.98 -1.09
CA GLU A 161 -10.18 -6.30 0.05
C GLU A 161 -9.10 -5.25 0.27
N TYR A 162 -8.42 -4.81 -0.80
CA TYR A 162 -7.42 -3.75 -0.68
C TYR A 162 -8.07 -2.43 -0.26
N ILE A 163 -9.23 -2.08 -0.81
CA ILE A 163 -9.97 -0.88 -0.40
C ILE A 163 -10.38 -0.98 1.08
N SER A 164 -10.92 -2.13 1.50
CA SER A 164 -11.30 -2.37 2.90
C SER A 164 -10.10 -2.30 3.85
N PHE A 165 -8.96 -2.88 3.45
CA PHE A 165 -7.69 -2.80 4.15
C PHE A 165 -7.19 -1.35 4.25
N PHE A 166 -7.14 -0.61 3.14
CA PHE A 166 -6.72 0.79 3.14
C PHE A 166 -7.57 1.62 4.07
N LYS A 167 -8.89 1.43 4.08
CA LYS A 167 -9.80 2.14 4.99
C LYS A 167 -9.60 1.75 6.45
N GLY A 168 -9.18 0.52 6.74
CA GLY A 168 -8.91 0.03 8.11
C GLY A 168 -7.62 0.61 8.72
N LEU A 169 -6.67 1.05 7.91
CA LEU A 169 -5.42 1.64 8.39
C LEU A 169 -5.63 2.99 9.09
N SER A 170 -4.93 3.18 10.20
CA SER A 170 -4.87 4.43 10.96
C SER A 170 -3.97 5.48 10.29
N ARG A 171 -2.89 5.03 9.64
CA ARG A 171 -1.92 5.87 8.90
C ARG A 171 -1.44 5.14 7.64
N ARG A 172 -1.11 5.90 6.60
CA ARG A 172 -0.64 5.38 5.30
C ARG A 172 0.63 6.14 4.93
N LEU A 173 1.77 5.46 4.93
CA LEU A 173 3.06 6.04 4.54
C LEU A 173 3.42 5.56 3.14
N ILE A 174 3.56 6.49 2.21
CA ILE A 174 3.98 6.19 0.84
C ILE A 174 5.44 6.58 0.67
N LEU A 175 6.31 5.57 0.57
CA LEU A 175 7.74 5.74 0.44
C LEU A 175 8.14 5.98 -1.02
N ILE A 176 8.89 7.06 -1.23
CA ILE A 176 9.48 7.43 -2.51
C ILE A 176 10.99 7.64 -2.36
N GLN A 177 11.74 7.64 -3.47
CA GLN A 177 13.19 7.94 -3.47
C GLN A 177 13.60 9.06 -4.42
N SER A 178 12.74 9.41 -5.36
CA SER A 178 13.09 10.26 -6.50
C SER A 178 11.93 11.16 -6.90
N THR A 179 10.75 10.58 -7.10
CA THR A 179 9.56 11.26 -7.63
C THR A 179 8.28 10.68 -7.03
N VAL A 180 7.24 11.51 -6.92
CA VAL A 180 5.90 11.04 -6.52
C VAL A 180 5.19 10.27 -7.64
N LYS A 181 5.64 10.42 -8.90
CA LYS A 181 5.04 9.76 -10.07
C LYS A 181 5.07 8.24 -9.97
N GLU A 182 6.08 7.69 -9.29
CA GLU A 182 6.22 6.25 -9.07
C GLU A 182 5.05 5.60 -8.31
N ASN A 183 4.23 6.41 -7.61
CA ASN A 183 3.08 5.93 -6.85
C ASN A 183 1.81 6.73 -7.14
N SER A 184 1.77 7.51 -8.23
CA SER A 184 0.69 8.47 -8.49
C SER A 184 -0.68 7.81 -8.66
N SER A 185 -0.72 6.62 -9.24
CA SER A 185 -1.94 5.84 -9.43
C SER A 185 -2.59 5.44 -8.10
N MET A 186 -1.80 4.86 -7.18
CA MET A 186 -2.27 4.53 -5.84
C MET A 186 -2.67 5.78 -5.05
N MET A 187 -1.86 6.84 -5.12
CA MET A 187 -2.16 8.13 -4.48
C MET A 187 -3.49 8.72 -4.95
N LYS A 188 -3.74 8.74 -6.26
CA LYS A 188 -5.01 9.19 -6.85
C LYS A 188 -6.20 8.32 -6.46
N LEU A 189 -6.00 7.01 -6.36
CA LEU A 189 -7.03 6.11 -5.83
C LEU A 189 -7.40 6.51 -4.40
N LEU A 190 -6.41 6.72 -3.53
CA LEU A 190 -6.63 7.13 -2.13
C LEU A 190 -7.37 8.47 -2.05
N ASP A 191 -6.96 9.47 -2.85
CA ASP A 191 -7.63 10.76 -2.96
C ASP A 191 -9.12 10.60 -3.31
N GLU A 192 -9.42 9.80 -4.33
CA GLU A 192 -10.77 9.67 -4.86
C GLU A 192 -11.72 8.90 -3.92
N ILE A 193 -11.16 8.07 -3.03
CA ILE A 193 -11.92 7.38 -1.97
C ILE A 193 -11.86 8.14 -0.63
N GLY A 194 -11.29 9.36 -0.60
CA GLY A 194 -11.26 10.26 0.55
C GLY A 194 -10.32 9.82 1.67
N LEU A 195 -9.24 9.10 1.35
CA LEU A 195 -8.25 8.66 2.33
C LEU A 195 -6.99 9.52 2.27
N HIS A 196 -6.56 9.97 3.44
CA HIS A 196 -5.34 10.74 3.62
C HIS A 196 -4.11 9.83 3.81
N TYR A 197 -2.95 10.36 3.44
CA TYR A 197 -1.66 9.68 3.52
C TYR A 197 -0.50 10.68 3.65
N ASP A 198 0.62 10.20 4.17
CA ASP A 198 1.88 10.93 4.22
C ASP A 198 2.84 10.42 3.14
N ILE A 199 3.66 11.31 2.59
CA ILE A 199 4.73 10.97 1.67
C ILE A 199 6.05 10.96 2.43
N VAL A 200 6.83 9.89 2.26
CA VAL A 200 8.13 9.75 2.90
C VAL A 200 9.21 9.62 1.83
N PHE A 201 9.94 10.70 1.59
CA PHE A 201 11.14 10.69 0.76
C PHE A 201 12.28 10.05 1.55
N ASN A 202 12.59 8.80 1.25
CA ASN A 202 13.61 8.02 1.92
C ASN A 202 14.95 8.09 1.17
N LYS A 203 16.04 7.75 1.87
CA LYS A 203 17.43 7.87 1.39
C LYS A 203 17.83 9.32 1.08
N PHE A 204 17.27 10.29 1.80
CA PHE A 204 17.63 11.69 1.63
C PHE A 204 19.09 11.98 2.02
N ASP A 205 19.73 11.07 2.77
CA ASP A 205 21.17 11.08 3.04
C ASP A 205 22.04 10.93 1.78
N LYS A 206 21.46 10.47 0.67
CA LYS A 206 22.13 10.35 -0.62
C LYS A 206 21.94 11.57 -1.53
N VAL A 207 21.15 12.55 -1.09
CA VAL A 207 20.97 13.81 -1.82
C VAL A 207 22.02 14.79 -1.32
N GLU A 208 22.84 15.30 -2.24
CA GLU A 208 23.88 16.27 -1.91
C GLU A 208 23.28 17.50 -1.22
N PRO A 209 23.91 18.05 -0.17
CA PRO A 209 23.35 19.17 0.61
C PRO A 209 22.87 20.35 -0.24
N GLU A 210 23.59 20.66 -1.32
CA GLU A 210 23.28 21.76 -2.24
C GLU A 210 22.01 21.50 -3.08
N GLU A 211 21.65 20.22 -3.30
CA GLU A 211 20.48 19.81 -4.08
C GLU A 211 19.22 19.59 -3.23
N GLN A 212 19.36 19.49 -1.91
CA GLN A 212 18.27 19.14 -1.00
C GLN A 212 17.05 20.07 -1.13
N GLU A 213 17.27 21.38 -1.21
CA GLU A 213 16.19 22.36 -1.39
C GLU A 213 15.55 22.28 -2.78
N ALA A 214 16.33 21.93 -3.81
CA ALA A 214 15.81 21.71 -5.15
C ALA A 214 14.91 20.47 -5.19
N VAL A 215 15.32 19.37 -4.56
CA VAL A 215 14.54 18.13 -4.45
C VAL A 215 13.24 18.39 -3.69
N LYS A 216 13.27 19.10 -2.55
CA LYS A 216 12.05 19.47 -1.82
C LYS A 216 11.07 20.24 -2.70
N LYS A 217 11.56 21.25 -3.43
CA LYS A 217 10.74 22.05 -4.37
C LYS A 217 10.19 21.20 -5.53
N GLN A 218 10.99 20.27 -6.05
CA GLN A 218 10.56 19.33 -7.09
C GLN A 218 9.39 18.49 -6.59
N ILE A 219 9.51 17.81 -5.45
CA ILE A 219 8.45 16.97 -4.89
C ILE A 219 7.17 17.78 -4.66
N GLN A 220 7.28 18.98 -4.09
CA GLN A 220 6.13 19.87 -3.91
C GLN A 220 5.50 20.31 -5.25
N SER A 221 6.31 20.56 -6.28
CA SER A 221 5.82 20.88 -7.62
C SER A 221 5.09 19.69 -8.25
N GLU A 222 5.63 18.48 -8.10
CA GLU A 222 5.02 17.26 -8.63
C GLU A 222 3.68 16.96 -7.97
N ILE A 223 3.58 17.06 -6.63
CA ILE A 223 2.32 16.93 -5.88
C ILE A 223 1.25 17.86 -6.46
N LYS A 224 1.60 19.14 -6.65
CA LYS A 224 0.69 20.15 -7.22
C LYS A 224 0.31 19.85 -8.67
N LYS A 225 1.26 19.45 -9.51
CA LYS A 225 1.05 19.14 -10.93
C LYS A 225 0.16 17.91 -11.13
N ILE A 226 0.35 16.89 -10.32
CA ILE A 226 -0.49 15.67 -10.34
C ILE A 226 -1.88 15.98 -9.77
N GLY A 227 -1.97 16.97 -8.87
CA GLY A 227 -3.22 17.40 -8.25
C GLY A 227 -3.61 16.53 -7.06
N LEU A 228 -2.61 16.03 -6.32
CA LEU A 228 -2.83 15.18 -5.15
C LEU A 228 -3.42 16.00 -3.99
N LYS A 229 -4.50 15.50 -3.38
CA LYS A 229 -5.30 16.23 -2.37
C LYS A 229 -5.24 15.62 -0.98
N GLY A 230 -4.97 14.32 -0.86
CA GLY A 230 -4.92 13.57 0.40
C GLY A 230 -3.55 13.57 1.06
N VAL A 231 -2.58 14.36 0.58
CA VAL A 231 -1.25 14.48 1.19
C VAL A 231 -1.35 15.31 2.46
N ASP A 232 -1.14 14.69 3.63
CA ASP A 232 -1.10 15.38 4.92
C ASP A 232 0.26 16.07 5.13
N LYS A 233 1.35 15.30 5.06
CA LYS A 233 2.73 15.82 5.15
C LYS A 233 3.68 15.10 4.21
N VAL A 234 4.82 15.76 3.96
CA VAL A 234 5.96 15.20 3.23
C VAL A 234 7.16 15.23 4.16
N TYR A 235 7.77 14.07 4.41
CA TYR A 235 8.94 13.92 5.26
C TYR A 235 10.16 13.54 4.41
N PHE A 236 11.30 14.18 4.66
CA PHE A 236 12.58 13.90 4.01
C PHE A 236 13.52 13.25 5.02
N VAL A 237 13.72 11.94 4.89
CA VAL A 237 14.34 11.12 5.94
C VAL A 237 15.39 10.17 5.39
N SER A 238 16.18 9.62 6.32
CA SER A 238 17.02 8.45 6.08
C SER A 238 16.66 7.35 7.06
N ALA A 239 16.02 6.29 6.60
CA ALA A 239 15.79 5.11 7.44
C ALA A 239 17.10 4.45 7.89
N LYS A 240 18.18 4.62 7.12
CA LYS A 240 19.53 4.12 7.49
C LYS A 240 20.16 4.97 8.58
N ASN A 241 19.92 6.28 8.55
CA ASN A 241 20.44 7.25 9.52
C ASN A 241 19.30 8.08 10.13
N PRO A 242 18.44 7.50 11.01
CA PRO A 242 17.26 8.17 11.56
C PRO A 242 17.51 9.54 12.22
N LYS A 243 18.71 9.75 12.78
CA LYS A 243 19.07 10.99 13.48
C LYS A 243 19.58 12.10 12.56
N MET A 244 19.72 11.84 11.26
CA MET A 244 20.33 12.79 10.33
C MET A 244 19.40 13.95 9.97
N PHE A 245 18.09 13.74 10.01
CA PHE A 245 17.08 14.73 9.64
C PHE A 245 15.99 14.81 10.70
N ASP A 246 15.62 16.02 11.12
CA ASP A 246 14.59 16.27 12.14
C ASP A 246 13.21 15.73 11.73
N ASP A 247 12.97 15.61 10.43
CA ASP A 247 11.77 15.01 9.85
C ASP A 247 11.52 13.59 10.36
N TRP A 248 12.56 12.83 10.73
CA TRP A 248 12.37 11.49 11.30
C TRP A 248 11.59 11.53 12.61
N ILE A 249 12.01 12.38 13.55
CA ILE A 249 11.36 12.50 14.86
C ILE A 249 9.95 13.07 14.68
N THR A 250 9.81 14.05 13.77
CA THR A 250 8.51 14.64 13.44
C THR A 250 7.54 13.59 12.90
N MET A 251 8.01 12.74 11.98
CA MET A 251 7.23 11.63 11.41
C MET A 251 6.83 10.62 12.49
N VAL A 252 7.77 10.14 13.31
CA VAL A 252 7.49 9.16 14.38
C VAL A 252 6.46 9.69 15.38
N ASN A 253 6.56 10.96 15.76
CA ASN A 253 5.59 11.60 16.65
C ASN A 253 4.20 11.71 16.01
N ALA A 254 4.11 11.99 14.71
CA ALA A 254 2.82 12.07 14.00
C ALA A 254 2.14 10.69 13.81
N LEU A 255 2.92 9.62 13.80
CA LEU A 255 2.43 8.24 13.65
C LEU A 255 1.92 7.63 14.96
N THR A 256 2.43 8.09 16.10
CA THR A 256 2.19 7.49 17.42
C THR A 256 1.31 8.33 18.34
N ASN A 257 0.98 9.57 17.93
CA ASN A 257 -0.01 10.44 18.54
C ASN A 257 -1.30 10.46 17.71
#